data_AF-A0A2E2L4M5-F1
#
_entry.id   AF-A0A2E2L4M5-F1
#
_cell.length_a   1.000
_cell.length_b   1.000
_cell.length_c   1.000
_cell.angle_alpha   90.00
_cell.angle_beta   90.00
_cell.angle_gamma   90.00
#
_symmetry.space_group_name_H-M   'P 1'
#
loop_
_entity.id
_entity.type
_entity.pdbx_description
1 polymer ?
#
loop_
_entity_poly.entity_id
_entity_poly.type
_entity_poly.pdbx_seq_one_letter_code
_entity_poly.pdbx_strand_id
1 'polypeptide(L)'
;MAVGSCATGYYCAYSGYNLSGSKLSFSACNTTQSTGALSVVRSLANARSSGYVQGKNSSGTVLATVSAGGSLAYASTSITKLTCVS
;
A
#
# COMPACT_ATOMS: atom_id res chain seq x y z
N MET A 1 -6.90 -4.93 13.40
CA MET A 1 -7.23 -3.50 13.37
C MET A 1 -7.41 -3.08 11.92
N ALA A 2 -8.52 -2.43 11.58
CA ALA A 2 -8.67 -1.85 10.24
C ALA A 2 -7.97 -0.49 10.18
N VAL A 3 -7.18 -0.22 9.14
CA VAL A 3 -6.44 1.04 8.98
C VAL A 3 -7.04 1.82 7.81
N GLY A 4 -7.72 2.94 8.08
CA GLY A 4 -8.37 3.79 7.06
C GLY A 4 -9.29 3.04 6.09
N SER A 5 -10.13 2.13 6.59
CA SER A 5 -10.98 1.22 5.81
C SER A 5 -10.27 0.05 5.11
N CYS A 6 -9.00 -0.22 5.43
CA CYS A 6 -8.31 -1.44 5.04
C CYS A 6 -8.56 -2.55 6.05
N ALA A 7 -9.00 -3.73 5.60
CA ALA A 7 -9.35 -4.84 6.49
C ALA A 7 -8.11 -5.40 7.22
N THR A 8 -8.28 -5.88 8.45
CA THR A 8 -7.19 -6.50 9.23
C THR A 8 -6.57 -7.66 8.44
N GLY A 9 -5.24 -7.74 8.38
CA GLY A 9 -4.53 -8.75 7.61
C GLY A 9 -4.30 -8.39 6.14
N TYR A 10 -4.81 -7.24 5.69
CA TYR A 10 -4.63 -6.72 4.34
C TYR A 10 -3.77 -5.46 4.36
N TYR A 11 -3.25 -5.13 3.19
CA TYR A 11 -2.66 -3.83 2.91
C TYR A 11 -3.39 -3.20 1.73
N CYS A 12 -3.59 -1.89 1.79
CA CYS A 12 -4.41 -1.15 0.85
C CYS A 12 -3.65 0.03 0.27
N ALA A 13 -3.88 0.28 -1.01
CA ALA A 13 -3.46 1.48 -1.70
C ALA A 13 -4.65 2.31 -2.12
N TYR A 14 -4.48 3.62 -2.06
CA TYR A 14 -5.53 4.59 -2.32
C TYR A 14 -5.05 5.60 -3.34
N SER A 15 -5.94 6.01 -4.24
CA SER A 15 -5.64 7.04 -5.25
C SER A 15 -5.73 8.46 -4.70
N GLY A 16 -6.41 8.67 -3.57
CA GLY A 16 -6.47 9.93 -2.84
C GLY A 16 -5.48 10.02 -1.68
N TYR A 17 -5.30 11.22 -1.15
CA TYR A 17 -4.54 11.44 0.08
C TYR A 17 -5.35 11.01 1.31
N ASN A 18 -4.66 10.76 2.42
CA ASN A 18 -5.31 10.44 3.70
C ASN A 18 -6.28 9.25 3.63
N LEU A 19 -5.93 8.21 2.86
CA LEU A 19 -6.69 6.96 2.74
C LEU A 19 -8.08 7.16 2.10
N SER A 20 -8.17 8.12 1.17
CA SER A 20 -9.41 8.51 0.48
C SER A 20 -9.41 8.12 -1.00
N GLY A 21 -10.58 8.18 -1.63
CA GLY A 21 -10.78 7.84 -3.05
C GLY A 21 -10.86 6.34 -3.33
N SER A 22 -10.54 5.95 -4.57
CA SER A 22 -10.52 4.55 -4.98
C SER A 22 -9.45 3.78 -4.20
N LYS A 23 -9.75 2.54 -3.82
CA LYS A 23 -8.81 1.69 -3.08
C LYS A 23 -8.61 0.33 -3.74
N LEU A 24 -7.40 -0.19 -3.65
CA LEU A 24 -7.06 -1.59 -3.90
C LEU A 24 -6.65 -2.22 -2.58
N SER A 25 -7.15 -3.43 -2.31
CA SER A 25 -6.86 -4.18 -1.09
C SER A 25 -6.23 -5.51 -1.45
N PHE A 26 -5.14 -5.86 -0.77
CA PHE A 26 -4.36 -7.06 -1.04
C PHE A 26 -4.05 -7.80 0.26
N SER A 27 -4.20 -9.12 0.27
CA SER A 27 -3.77 -10.00 1.38
C SER A 27 -2.48 -10.74 1.08
N ALA A 28 -2.18 -10.97 -0.21
CA ALA A 28 -1.04 -11.76 -0.65
C ALA A 28 0.25 -10.96 -0.53
N CYS A 29 1.20 -11.44 0.29
CA CYS A 29 2.48 -10.76 0.51
C CYS A 29 3.69 -11.41 -0.12
N ASN A 30 3.50 -12.61 -0.63
CA ASN A 30 4.46 -13.41 -1.37
C ASN A 30 4.63 -12.96 -2.83
N THR A 31 3.85 -11.98 -3.31
CA THR A 31 3.90 -11.49 -4.69
C THR A 31 3.89 -9.96 -4.73
N THR A 32 4.58 -9.41 -5.74
CA THR A 32 4.50 -7.97 -6.02
C THR A 32 3.20 -7.69 -6.76
N GLN A 33 2.37 -6.84 -6.16
CA GLN A 33 1.07 -6.45 -6.69
C GLN A 33 1.22 -5.16 -7.49
N SER A 34 0.62 -5.10 -8.68
CA SER A 34 0.60 -3.86 -9.47
C SER A 34 -0.53 -2.94 -9.00
N THR A 35 -0.22 -1.65 -8.85
CA THR A 35 -1.21 -0.62 -8.51
C THR A 35 -1.76 0.11 -9.74
N GLY A 36 -1.51 -0.43 -10.94
CA GLY A 36 -1.91 0.17 -12.21
C GLY A 36 -3.42 0.47 -12.31
N ALA A 37 -4.27 -0.27 -11.60
CA ALA A 37 -5.71 -0.02 -11.56
C ALA A 37 -6.11 1.29 -10.84
N LEU A 38 -5.21 1.90 -10.05
CA LEU A 38 -5.45 3.19 -9.40
C LEU A 38 -4.92 4.39 -10.20
N SER A 39 -4.21 4.17 -11.30
CA SER A 39 -3.38 5.12 -12.07
C SER A 39 -2.28 5.85 -11.28
N VAL A 40 -2.56 6.26 -10.04
CA VAL A 40 -1.64 6.87 -9.09
C VAL A 40 -1.96 6.38 -7.70
N VAL A 41 -0.93 6.09 -6.90
CA VAL A 41 -1.07 5.82 -5.47
C VAL A 41 -0.69 7.08 -4.71
N ARG A 42 -1.60 7.60 -3.89
CA ARG A 42 -1.39 8.80 -3.07
C ARG A 42 -1.38 8.52 -1.57
N SER A 43 -1.92 7.39 -1.13
CA SER A 43 -1.78 6.94 0.26
C SER A 43 -1.80 5.42 0.38
N LEU A 44 -1.25 4.91 1.47
CA LEU A 44 -1.06 3.48 1.74
C LEU A 44 -1.49 3.15 3.16
N ALA A 45 -2.11 2.00 3.37
CA ALA A 45 -2.38 1.45 4.69
C ALA A 45 -1.88 0.01 4.77
N ASN A 46 -1.30 -0.35 5.91
CA ASN A 46 -0.90 -1.72 6.22
C ASN A 46 -1.62 -2.16 7.49
N ALA A 47 -2.76 -2.82 7.32
CA ALA A 47 -3.56 -3.36 8.41
C ALA A 47 -3.13 -4.78 8.81
N ARG A 48 -1.95 -5.24 8.37
CA ARG A 48 -1.38 -6.54 8.77
C ARG A 48 -0.88 -6.48 10.21
N SER A 49 -0.76 -7.66 10.83
CA SER A 49 -0.27 -7.82 12.20
C SER A 49 1.27 -7.85 12.30
N SER A 50 1.97 -8.11 11.20
CA SER A 50 3.43 -8.16 11.14
C SER A 50 3.97 -7.80 9.76
N GLY A 51 5.27 -7.51 9.71
CA GLY A 51 5.99 -7.16 8.49
C GLY A 51 5.79 -5.70 8.06
N TYR A 52 6.14 -5.39 6.81
CA TYR A 52 6.02 -4.06 6.23
C TYR A 52 5.68 -4.12 4.74
N VAL A 53 5.08 -3.06 4.22
CA VAL A 53 4.68 -2.94 2.82
C VAL A 53 5.51 -1.84 2.17
N GLN A 54 6.09 -2.14 1.03
CA GLN A 54 6.91 -1.25 0.25
C GLN A 54 6.20 -0.85 -1.04
N GLY A 55 6.00 0.46 -1.23
CA GLY A 55 5.63 1.04 -2.52
C GLY A 55 6.87 1.21 -3.38
N LYS A 56 6.89 0.59 -4.55
CA LYS A 56 7.99 0.62 -5.51
C LYS A 56 7.57 1.24 -6.84
N ASN A 57 8.53 1.82 -7.55
CA ASN A 57 8.32 2.27 -8.93
C ASN A 57 8.45 1.09 -9.93
N SER A 58 8.32 1.39 -11.23
CA SER A 58 8.43 0.39 -12.30
C SER A 58 9.81 -0.29 -12.31
N SER A 59 10.87 0.46 -12.00
CA SER A 59 12.26 0.01 -11.88
C SER A 59 12.56 -0.80 -10.61
N GLY A 60 11.62 -0.90 -9.65
CA GLY A 60 11.78 -1.65 -8.40
C GLY A 60 12.36 -0.86 -7.22
N THR A 61 12.63 0.43 -7.37
CA THR A 61 13.09 1.32 -6.30
C THR A 61 12.00 1.49 -5.25
N VAL A 62 12.32 1.32 -3.97
CA VAL A 62 11.41 1.57 -2.85
C VAL A 62 11.26 3.08 -2.64
N LEU A 63 10.04 3.57 -2.76
CA LEU A 63 9.68 4.98 -2.57
C LEU A 63 8.95 5.23 -1.24
N ALA A 64 8.26 4.21 -0.73
CA ALA A 64 7.52 4.29 0.51
C ALA A 64 7.61 2.96 1.24
N THR A 65 7.65 2.99 2.58
CA THR A 65 7.57 1.79 3.42
C THR A 65 6.57 2.05 4.55
N VAL A 66 5.66 1.10 4.77
CA VAL A 66 4.61 1.17 5.79
C VAL A 66 4.66 -0.08 6.65
N SER A 67 5.04 0.08 7.93
CA SER A 67 5.08 -1.00 8.91
C SER A 67 3.68 -1.55 9.23
N ALA A 68 3.62 -2.76 9.77
CA ALA A 68 2.37 -3.38 10.23
C ALA A 68 1.61 -2.49 11.22
N GLY A 69 0.29 -2.40 11.05
CA GLY A 69 -0.59 -1.50 11.80
C GLY A 69 -0.44 -0.01 11.44
N GLY A 70 0.41 0.33 10.47
CA GLY A 70 0.70 1.70 10.07
C GLY A 70 -0.07 2.16 8.83
N SER A 71 -0.05 3.47 8.60
CA SER A 71 -0.53 4.11 7.37
C SER A 71 0.37 5.25 6.95
N LEU A 72 0.40 5.51 5.65
CA LEU A 72 1.05 6.64 5.03
C LEU A 72 0.01 7.49 4.31
N ALA A 73 -0.23 8.69 4.83
CA ALA A 73 -1.19 9.65 4.26
C ALA A 73 -0.75 10.26 2.93
N TYR A 74 0.56 10.26 2.66
CA TYR A 74 1.19 10.87 1.48
C TYR A 74 2.25 9.93 0.91
N ALA A 75 1.88 9.18 -0.13
CA ALA A 75 2.75 8.30 -0.87
C ALA A 75 3.27 8.99 -2.14
N SER A 76 4.44 8.58 -2.63
CA SER A 76 4.98 9.10 -3.88
C SER A 76 4.10 8.71 -5.07
N THR A 77 3.85 9.67 -5.96
CA THR A 77 3.01 9.47 -7.16
C THR A 77 3.59 8.46 -8.16
N SER A 78 4.86 8.11 -8.01
CA SER A 78 5.57 7.16 -8.88
C SER A 78 5.45 5.70 -8.44
N ILE A 79 4.66 5.40 -7.41
CA ILE A 79 4.41 4.03 -6.95
C ILE A 79 3.50 3.32 -7.95
N THR A 80 4.05 2.31 -8.62
CA THR A 80 3.34 1.46 -9.58
C THR A 80 3.25 0.00 -9.13
N LYS A 81 4.00 -0.36 -8.09
CA LYS A 81 4.10 -1.71 -7.53
C LYS A 81 4.06 -1.67 -6.01
N LEU A 82 3.44 -2.65 -5.39
CA LEU A 82 3.46 -2.87 -3.95
C LEU A 82 4.02 -4.25 -3.67
N THR A 83 5.07 -4.31 -2.87
CA THR A 83 5.60 -5.55 -2.34
C THR A 83 5.42 -5.54 -0.84
N CYS A 84 4.92 -6.63 -0.32
CA CYS A 84 4.75 -6.81 1.09
C CYS A 84 5.84 -7.77 1.59
N VAL A 85 6.33 -7.57 2.82
CA VAL A 85 7.35 -8.40 3.46
C VAL A 85 6.81 -8.78 4.82
N SER A 86 6.85 -10.07 5.16
CA SER A 86 6.35 -10.64 6.43
C SER A 86 7.45 -10.74 7.47
#